data_AF-A0A0V1LC32-F1
#
_entry.id   AF-A0A0V1LC32-F1
#
_cell.length_a   1.000
_cell.length_b   1.000
_cell.length_c   1.000
_cell.angle_alpha   90.00
_cell.angle_beta   90.00
_cell.angle_gamma   90.00
#
_symmetry.space_group_name_H-M   'P 1'
#
loop_
_entity.id
_entity.type
_entity.pdbx_description
1 polymer ?
#
loop_
_entity_poly.entity_id
_entity_poly.type
_entity_poly.pdbx_seq_one_letter_code
_entity_poly.pdbx_strand_id
1 'polypeptide(L)'
;LTFIMPEDPWDFYKRIGQPKFVVAPMVDQSELPWRLLCRRHGAQLCYTPMLHAGNFLTDELYRKTHFTTCPEDRPLIAQFCANEPETLFNAASLVANQCDAIDINLGCPQTIARRGKYGAYLQDDWDLVSSLIKSACRLPIPVTCKIRIFPEVRRTVEYAQMIQASGCTLLAIHGRTREQKGRTCGLADWDHIAAVKSALQIPVFANGSIRYFADIDRCLKCTGADGVMCAESNLSNPYLFENRQAPVWEPCLEYLNLVKEYPCPISFVRAHLFKFFYHYLDLCEDLHKCTDLDEAVSVVQRLKSRFLEISEKWLAQSLTEDAADSTPFWQCQPRFSALFQTSEWIEKRKCRKEFIVKQANELGISKHQVKREPVCTGASVIALMFDQGVVIAADTKLSYGRFSRYKGVSRLMRVNDNTILGVSGDYADYQYLQSIINGRQMGMNSSQMRGEFTPASMHTFLTSVLYARRSKLNPLWNSYVVCGVTERTKTPYLGTVNLYGVSYTNNFVATGLGSYLVQHYLEKKLEDCEKEGIKLNEADAALALRNCIEILYERDCLAYNEYELGVVTADNCVITGKHTVSGKWGHAGLITTRYEEFENKSVTRAEMI
;
A
#
# COMPACT_ATOMS: atom_id res chain seq x y z
N LEU A 1 37.50 -37.23 16.18
CA LEU A 1 36.41 -36.24 16.17
C LEU A 1 36.12 -35.89 17.62
N THR A 2 36.75 -34.84 18.14
CA THR A 2 36.47 -34.29 19.46
C THR A 2 35.00 -33.86 19.45
N PHE A 3 34.17 -34.49 20.30
CA PHE A 3 32.78 -34.11 20.50
C PHE A 3 32.81 -32.71 21.12
N ILE A 4 32.60 -31.67 20.31
CA ILE A 4 32.41 -30.31 20.84
C ILE A 4 31.08 -30.35 21.57
N MET A 5 31.12 -30.23 22.90
CA MET A 5 29.91 -30.06 23.69
C MET A 5 29.18 -28.81 23.18
N PRO A 6 27.86 -28.86 22.92
CA PRO A 6 27.14 -27.68 22.46
C PRO A 6 27.30 -26.55 23.49
N GLU A 7 27.64 -25.36 22.99
CA GLU A 7 27.76 -24.13 23.81
C GLU A 7 26.48 -23.92 24.61
N ASP A 8 26.60 -23.58 25.91
CA ASP A 8 25.45 -23.25 26.73
C ASP A 8 24.70 -22.06 26.10
N PRO A 9 23.36 -22.14 25.93
CA PRO A 9 22.56 -21.06 25.33
C PRO A 9 22.78 -19.67 25.94
N TRP A 10 23.02 -19.57 27.26
CA TRP A 10 23.28 -18.31 27.92
C TRP A 10 24.72 -17.83 27.74
N ASP A 11 25.68 -18.74 27.59
CA ASP A 11 27.05 -18.37 27.25
C ASP A 11 27.14 -17.85 25.82
N PHE A 12 26.43 -18.46 24.87
CA PHE A 12 26.24 -17.89 23.52
C PHE A 12 25.64 -16.49 23.60
N TYR A 13 24.57 -16.30 24.37
CA TYR A 13 23.91 -15.00 24.51
C TYR A 13 24.83 -13.93 25.11
N LYS A 14 25.64 -14.29 26.10
CA LYS A 14 26.67 -13.41 26.67
C LYS A 14 27.76 -13.08 25.64
N ARG A 15 28.23 -14.08 24.89
CA ARG A 15 29.27 -13.93 23.86
C ARG A 15 28.87 -12.94 22.77
N ILE A 16 27.59 -12.90 22.38
CA ILE A 16 27.07 -11.92 21.42
C ILE A 16 26.66 -10.58 22.05
N GLY A 17 27.01 -10.33 23.33
CA GLY A 17 26.80 -9.04 24.00
C GLY A 17 25.42 -8.84 24.63
N GLN A 18 24.66 -9.92 24.86
CA GLN A 18 23.31 -9.89 25.47
C GLN A 18 22.36 -8.86 24.82
N PRO A 19 22.18 -8.91 23.50
CA PRO A 19 21.51 -7.86 22.75
C PRO A 19 20.03 -7.76 23.11
N LYS A 20 19.61 -6.57 23.53
CA LYS A 20 18.20 -6.21 23.76
C LYS A 20 17.55 -5.59 22.52
N PHE A 21 18.33 -4.93 21.67
CA PHE A 21 17.84 -4.22 20.49
C PHE A 21 18.19 -4.98 19.21
N VAL A 22 17.20 -5.71 18.68
CA VAL A 22 17.41 -6.67 17.59
C VAL A 22 16.67 -6.22 16.32
N VAL A 23 17.36 -6.20 15.19
CA VAL A 23 16.76 -5.96 13.87
C VAL A 23 16.30 -7.30 13.28
N ALA A 24 15.02 -7.36 12.91
CA ALA A 24 14.40 -8.56 12.38
C ALA A 24 14.91 -8.91 10.97
N PRO A 25 14.86 -10.20 10.58
CA PRO A 25 15.08 -10.61 9.20
C PRO A 25 13.91 -10.14 8.31
N MET A 26 14.23 -9.41 7.24
CA MET A 26 13.25 -8.87 6.30
C MET A 26 13.74 -9.12 4.87
N VAL A 27 12.96 -9.88 4.08
CA VAL A 27 13.30 -10.19 2.69
C VAL A 27 13.49 -8.88 1.93
N ASP A 28 14.63 -8.75 1.25
CA ASP A 28 15.04 -7.59 0.45
C ASP A 28 15.13 -6.25 1.23
N GLN A 29 15.13 -6.33 2.58
CA GLN A 29 15.02 -5.16 3.46
C GLN A 29 15.90 -5.24 4.72
N SER A 30 16.76 -6.26 4.82
CA SER A 30 17.77 -6.37 5.87
C SER A 30 19.13 -6.77 5.30
N GLU A 31 19.44 -6.28 4.10
CA GLU A 31 20.74 -6.35 3.44
C GLU A 31 21.83 -5.56 4.20
N LEU A 32 23.10 -5.75 3.85
CA LEU A 32 24.24 -5.21 4.60
C LEU A 32 24.15 -3.68 4.85
N PRO A 33 23.93 -2.81 3.84
CA PRO A 33 23.70 -1.39 4.07
C PRO A 33 22.65 -1.07 5.14
N TRP A 34 21.52 -1.77 5.14
CA TRP A 34 20.46 -1.54 6.13
C TRP A 34 20.87 -1.98 7.53
N ARG A 35 21.56 -3.12 7.65
CA ARG A 35 22.07 -3.61 8.95
C ARG A 35 23.11 -2.65 9.53
N LEU A 36 24.03 -2.15 8.70
CA LEU A 36 25.03 -1.17 9.13
C LEU A 36 24.40 0.15 9.58
N LEU A 37 23.39 0.65 8.85
CA LEU A 37 22.63 1.82 9.27
C LEU A 37 22.01 1.59 10.66
N CYS A 38 21.29 0.48 10.84
CA CYS A 38 20.67 0.20 12.13
C CYS A 38 21.70 0.05 13.27
N ARG A 39 22.88 -0.52 12.99
CA ARG A 39 23.97 -0.65 13.98
C ARG A 39 24.53 0.69 14.42
N ARG A 40 24.73 1.61 13.47
CA ARG A 40 25.12 3.00 13.79
C ARG A 40 24.12 3.68 14.71
N HIS A 41 22.86 3.23 14.67
CA HIS A 41 21.76 3.76 15.46
C HIS A 41 21.19 2.78 16.50
N GLY A 42 22.08 2.11 17.22
CA GLY A 42 21.75 1.40 18.46
C GLY A 42 21.30 -0.06 18.30
N ALA A 43 21.19 -0.60 17.08
CA ALA A 43 20.96 -2.03 16.92
C ALA A 43 22.18 -2.84 17.42
N GLN A 44 21.92 -3.80 18.31
CA GLN A 44 22.96 -4.62 18.94
C GLN A 44 23.14 -5.95 18.21
N LEU A 45 22.07 -6.46 17.60
CA LEU A 45 22.05 -7.70 16.83
C LEU A 45 21.22 -7.52 15.57
N CYS A 46 21.75 -7.96 14.43
CA CYS A 46 21.03 -7.91 13.16
C CYS A 46 20.91 -9.32 12.57
N TYR A 47 19.83 -9.52 11.82
CA TYR A 47 19.62 -10.73 11.03
C TYR A 47 19.75 -10.42 9.54
N THR A 48 20.28 -11.38 8.77
CA THR A 48 20.24 -11.31 7.30
C THR A 48 18.81 -11.29 6.77
N PRO A 49 18.59 -11.04 5.46
CA PRO A 49 17.32 -11.40 4.83
C PRO A 49 17.06 -12.89 5.01
N MET A 50 15.80 -13.31 4.88
CA MET A 50 15.45 -14.74 4.85
C MET A 50 15.97 -15.38 3.56
N LEU A 51 16.97 -16.27 3.67
CA LEU A 51 17.63 -16.94 2.56
C LEU A 51 16.94 -18.28 2.25
N HIS A 52 16.57 -18.52 1.00
CA HIS A 52 16.01 -19.82 0.61
C HIS A 52 17.13 -20.85 0.45
N ALA A 53 17.18 -21.88 1.32
CA ALA A 53 18.31 -22.81 1.38
C ALA A 53 18.62 -23.50 0.04
N GLY A 54 17.59 -23.99 -0.68
CA GLY A 54 17.76 -24.61 -2.01
C GLY A 54 18.45 -23.67 -3.01
N ASN A 55 17.85 -22.50 -3.28
CA ASN A 55 18.44 -21.48 -4.14
C ASN A 55 19.84 -21.05 -3.67
N PHE A 56 20.05 -20.88 -2.37
CA PHE A 56 21.34 -20.47 -1.82
C PHE A 56 22.46 -21.50 -2.09
N LEU A 57 22.10 -22.78 -2.07
CA LEU A 57 23.01 -23.88 -2.35
C LEU A 57 23.34 -23.98 -3.85
N THR A 58 22.33 -23.84 -4.73
CA THR A 58 22.48 -24.13 -6.16
C THR A 58 22.78 -22.92 -7.03
N ASP A 59 22.38 -21.72 -6.62
CA ASP A 59 22.48 -20.49 -7.42
C ASP A 59 23.48 -19.50 -6.77
N GLU A 60 24.65 -19.39 -7.39
CA GLU A 60 25.70 -18.47 -6.94
C GLU A 60 25.32 -17.00 -7.07
N LEU A 61 24.54 -16.63 -8.10
CA LEU A 61 24.08 -15.26 -8.28
C LEU A 61 23.09 -14.90 -7.17
N TYR A 62 22.14 -15.79 -6.85
CA TYR A 62 21.23 -15.62 -5.72
C TYR A 62 22.01 -15.41 -4.41
N ARG A 63 23.02 -16.26 -4.15
CA ARG A 63 23.86 -16.16 -2.96
C ARG A 63 24.61 -14.83 -2.87
N LYS A 64 25.30 -14.41 -3.93
CA LYS A 64 26.04 -13.12 -3.99
C LYS A 64 25.12 -11.91 -3.86
N THR A 65 23.89 -12.02 -4.37
CA THR A 65 22.91 -10.91 -4.36
C THR A 65 22.28 -10.71 -2.98
N HIS A 66 21.95 -11.81 -2.27
CA HIS A 66 21.17 -11.75 -1.04
C HIS A 66 21.99 -11.89 0.24
N PHE A 67 23.26 -12.33 0.16
CA PHE A 67 24.14 -12.43 1.31
C PHE A 67 25.49 -11.74 1.05
N THR A 68 25.70 -10.67 1.81
CA THR A 68 26.98 -9.97 1.95
C THR A 68 27.14 -9.60 3.43
N THR A 69 28.38 -9.48 3.90
CA THR A 69 28.71 -9.09 5.28
C THR A 69 30.07 -8.39 5.33
N CYS A 70 30.39 -7.74 6.46
CA CYS A 70 31.69 -7.17 6.77
C CYS A 70 31.99 -7.33 8.28
N PRO A 71 33.23 -7.09 8.74
CA PRO A 71 33.58 -7.24 10.17
C PRO A 71 32.70 -6.42 11.13
N GLU A 72 32.29 -5.22 10.72
CA GLU A 72 31.43 -4.29 11.48
C GLU A 72 29.99 -4.78 11.61
N ASP A 73 29.58 -5.78 10.82
CA ASP A 73 28.22 -6.31 10.83
C ASP A 73 27.99 -7.39 11.90
N ARG A 74 28.97 -7.67 12.77
CA ARG A 74 28.84 -8.64 13.86
C ARG A 74 28.37 -7.98 15.18
N PRO A 75 27.57 -8.68 16.01
CA PRO A 75 27.12 -10.07 15.87
C PRO A 75 25.99 -10.24 14.84
N LEU A 76 26.10 -11.18 13.91
CA LEU A 76 25.17 -11.41 12.80
C LEU A 76 24.53 -12.80 12.88
N ILE A 77 23.22 -12.90 12.66
CA ILE A 77 22.52 -14.19 12.53
C ILE A 77 22.02 -14.37 11.09
N ALA A 78 22.42 -15.48 10.45
CA ALA A 78 22.00 -15.80 9.09
C ALA A 78 20.72 -16.65 9.10
N GLN A 79 19.62 -16.11 8.59
CA GLN A 79 18.32 -16.80 8.59
C GLN A 79 18.08 -17.56 7.28
N PHE A 80 17.71 -18.83 7.39
CA PHE A 80 17.32 -19.69 6.28
C PHE A 80 15.86 -20.11 6.37
N CYS A 81 15.20 -20.27 5.22
CA CYS A 81 14.02 -21.10 5.08
C CYS A 81 14.35 -22.38 4.30
N ALA A 82 13.84 -23.50 4.79
CA ALA A 82 14.04 -24.82 4.22
C ALA A 82 12.90 -25.75 4.62
N ASN A 83 12.78 -26.88 3.94
CA ASN A 83 11.87 -27.98 4.25
C ASN A 83 12.55 -29.35 4.10
N GLU A 84 13.87 -29.36 3.89
CA GLU A 84 14.69 -30.56 3.76
C GLU A 84 15.97 -30.40 4.62
N PRO A 85 16.23 -31.29 5.58
CA PRO A 85 17.32 -31.16 6.55
C PRO A 85 18.72 -31.07 5.94
N GLU A 86 19.04 -31.89 4.95
CA GLU A 86 20.38 -31.89 4.34
C GLU A 86 20.61 -30.65 3.48
N THR A 87 19.59 -30.20 2.73
CA THR A 87 19.66 -28.95 1.96
C THR A 87 19.88 -27.74 2.88
N LEU A 88 19.24 -27.70 4.05
CA LEU A 88 19.48 -26.66 5.05
C LEU A 88 20.93 -26.67 5.55
N PHE A 89 21.43 -27.83 5.97
CA PHE A 89 22.80 -27.97 6.49
C PHE A 89 23.86 -27.57 5.46
N ASN A 90 23.73 -28.05 4.22
CA ASN A 90 24.67 -27.74 3.15
C ASN A 90 24.67 -26.24 2.81
N ALA A 91 23.49 -25.61 2.73
CA ALA A 91 23.38 -24.18 2.46
C ALA A 91 23.97 -23.33 3.61
N ALA A 92 23.64 -23.67 4.85
CA ALA A 92 24.12 -22.96 6.04
C ALA A 92 25.63 -23.12 6.26
N SER A 93 26.21 -24.27 5.88
CA SER A 93 27.65 -24.52 5.94
C SER A 93 28.46 -23.51 5.14
N LEU A 94 27.90 -22.96 4.06
CA LEU A 94 28.57 -21.97 3.19
C LEU A 94 28.81 -20.61 3.88
N VAL A 95 28.08 -20.31 4.97
CA VAL A 95 28.14 -19.02 5.68
C VAL A 95 28.46 -19.15 7.16
N ALA A 96 28.67 -20.36 7.67
CA ALA A 96 28.87 -20.62 9.10
C ALA A 96 30.09 -19.88 9.69
N ASN A 97 31.12 -19.59 8.88
CA ASN A 97 32.28 -18.80 9.29
C ASN A 97 32.09 -17.27 9.18
N GLN A 98 30.95 -16.81 8.62
CA GLN A 98 30.66 -15.41 8.32
C GLN A 98 29.55 -14.83 9.21
N CYS A 99 28.97 -15.64 10.10
CA CYS A 99 27.93 -15.24 11.06
C CYS A 99 28.20 -15.85 12.44
N ASP A 100 27.42 -15.47 13.45
CA ASP A 100 27.54 -15.90 14.84
C ASP A 100 26.58 -17.04 15.18
N ALA A 101 25.49 -17.19 14.40
CA ALA A 101 24.55 -18.29 14.47
C ALA A 101 23.75 -18.45 13.17
N ILE A 102 23.15 -19.63 12.98
CA ILE A 102 22.17 -19.91 11.93
C ILE A 102 20.77 -19.83 12.55
N ASP A 103 19.84 -19.14 11.89
CA ASP A 103 18.42 -19.10 12.27
C ASP A 103 17.56 -19.88 11.28
N ILE A 104 16.61 -20.65 11.80
CA ILE A 104 15.60 -21.33 10.98
C ILE A 104 14.30 -20.54 11.03
N ASN A 105 13.86 -20.06 9.86
CA ASN A 105 12.58 -19.39 9.72
C ASN A 105 11.42 -20.40 9.80
N LEU A 106 10.68 -20.32 10.91
CA LEU A 106 9.47 -21.10 11.20
C LEU A 106 8.25 -20.18 11.33
N GLY A 107 8.35 -18.92 10.87
CA GLY A 107 7.37 -17.86 11.14
C GLY A 107 6.83 -17.13 9.92
N CYS A 108 7.40 -17.31 8.72
CA CYS A 108 6.95 -16.62 7.51
C CYS A 108 5.54 -17.09 7.08
N PRO A 109 4.52 -16.22 7.05
CA PRO A 109 3.16 -16.62 6.71
C PRO A 109 2.81 -16.37 5.23
N GLN A 110 3.76 -15.91 4.41
CA GLN A 110 3.51 -15.50 3.03
C GLN A 110 3.03 -16.65 2.14
N THR A 111 2.30 -16.34 1.08
CA THR A 111 1.77 -17.37 0.16
C THR A 111 2.88 -18.18 -0.50
N ILE A 112 4.05 -17.56 -0.74
CA ILE A 112 5.22 -18.27 -1.29
C ILE A 112 5.73 -19.36 -0.33
N ALA A 113 5.74 -19.08 0.98
CA ALA A 113 6.10 -20.04 2.02
C ALA A 113 5.10 -21.20 2.11
N ARG A 114 3.80 -20.92 1.89
CA ARG A 114 2.77 -21.97 1.79
C ARG A 114 3.06 -22.92 0.65
N ARG A 115 3.36 -22.36 -0.53
CA ARG A 115 3.63 -23.15 -1.75
C ARG A 115 4.91 -23.95 -1.62
N GLY A 116 5.96 -23.36 -1.04
CA GLY A 116 7.24 -24.02 -0.79
C GLY A 116 7.29 -24.91 0.45
N LYS A 117 6.19 -24.99 1.23
CA LYS A 117 6.10 -25.76 2.48
C LYS A 117 7.22 -25.45 3.47
N TYR A 118 7.50 -24.17 3.72
CA TYR A 118 8.45 -23.70 4.74
C TYR A 118 7.83 -22.59 5.60
N GLY A 119 8.59 -22.04 6.57
CA GLY A 119 8.10 -20.96 7.42
C GLY A 119 6.99 -21.41 8.36
N ALA A 120 5.96 -20.57 8.56
CA ALA A 120 4.85 -20.86 9.46
C ALA A 120 3.98 -22.07 9.03
N TYR A 121 4.20 -22.62 7.84
CA TYR A 121 3.49 -23.82 7.37
C TYR A 121 4.17 -25.12 7.82
N LEU A 122 5.33 -25.02 8.48
CA LEU A 122 5.97 -26.14 9.17
C LEU A 122 5.50 -26.31 10.61
N GLN A 123 4.83 -25.30 11.19
CA GLN A 123 4.46 -25.30 12.61
C GLN A 123 3.58 -26.50 13.00
N ASP A 124 2.87 -27.10 12.05
CA ASP A 124 2.01 -28.27 12.26
C ASP A 124 2.75 -29.61 12.07
N ASP A 125 4.00 -29.62 11.60
CA ASP A 125 4.84 -30.81 11.36
C ASP A 125 6.08 -30.77 12.26
N TRP A 126 5.91 -31.21 13.52
CA TRP A 126 6.92 -31.08 14.56
C TRP A 126 8.14 -31.99 14.32
N ASP A 127 7.94 -33.14 13.69
CA ASP A 127 9.01 -34.08 13.35
C ASP A 127 9.95 -33.46 12.32
N LEU A 128 9.40 -32.85 11.26
CA LEU A 128 10.19 -32.14 10.27
C LEU A 128 10.93 -30.95 10.91
N VAL A 129 10.26 -30.14 11.75
CA VAL A 129 10.90 -29.03 12.46
C VAL A 129 12.07 -29.53 13.31
N SER A 130 11.87 -30.59 14.09
CA SER A 130 12.93 -31.19 14.91
C SER A 130 14.10 -31.69 14.05
N SER A 131 13.83 -32.32 12.91
CA SER A 131 14.86 -32.81 11.99
C SER A 131 15.68 -31.68 11.34
N LEU A 132 15.05 -30.55 11.00
CA LEU A 132 15.73 -29.36 10.47
C LEU A 132 16.70 -28.78 11.51
N ILE A 133 16.24 -28.61 12.75
CA ILE A 133 17.06 -28.08 13.85
C ILE A 133 18.25 -29.00 14.12
N LYS A 134 18.01 -30.31 14.32
CA LYS A 134 19.06 -31.29 14.59
C LYS A 134 20.09 -31.37 13.47
N SER A 135 19.66 -31.25 12.22
CA SER A 135 20.56 -31.22 11.06
C SER A 135 21.46 -29.99 11.08
N ALA A 136 20.90 -28.80 11.37
CA ALA A 136 21.67 -27.57 11.49
C ALA A 136 22.62 -27.57 12.70
N CYS A 137 22.28 -28.25 13.80
CA CYS A 137 23.13 -28.38 14.99
C CYS A 137 24.44 -29.16 14.74
N ARG A 138 24.62 -29.78 13.56
CA ARG A 138 25.90 -30.36 13.14
C ARG A 138 26.95 -29.30 12.78
N LEU A 139 26.54 -28.04 12.62
CA LEU A 139 27.44 -26.92 12.36
C LEU A 139 28.21 -26.54 13.64
N PRO A 140 29.41 -25.94 13.52
CA PRO A 140 30.22 -25.53 14.67
C PRO A 140 29.71 -24.25 15.36
N ILE A 141 28.59 -23.68 14.91
CA ILE A 141 27.99 -22.45 15.46
C ILE A 141 26.56 -22.72 15.94
N PRO A 142 26.04 -21.94 16.91
CA PRO A 142 24.71 -22.14 17.46
C PRO A 142 23.58 -22.05 16.44
N VAL A 143 22.48 -22.76 16.71
CA VAL A 143 21.24 -22.71 15.94
C VAL A 143 20.17 -21.97 16.75
N THR A 144 19.50 -21.05 16.09
CA THR A 144 18.40 -20.24 16.62
C THR A 144 17.15 -20.45 15.76
N CYS A 145 15.99 -20.07 16.26
CA CYS A 145 14.73 -20.21 15.51
C CYS A 145 13.86 -18.97 15.66
N LYS A 146 13.08 -18.68 14.63
CA LYS A 146 12.04 -17.64 14.68
C LYS A 146 10.66 -18.20 14.32
N ILE A 147 9.72 -18.13 15.27
CA ILE A 147 8.36 -18.71 15.14
C ILE A 147 7.25 -17.66 15.12
N ARG A 148 6.04 -18.14 14.79
CA ARG A 148 4.75 -17.52 15.13
C ARG A 148 4.01 -18.37 16.15
N ILE A 149 3.04 -17.77 16.83
CA ILE A 149 2.22 -18.45 17.85
C ILE A 149 1.06 -19.25 17.22
N PHE A 150 0.54 -20.23 17.97
CA PHE A 150 -0.77 -20.83 17.74
C PHE A 150 -1.88 -19.96 18.36
N PRO A 151 -3.16 -20.20 18.01
CA PRO A 151 -4.28 -19.57 18.73
C PRO A 151 -4.30 -19.93 20.23
N GLU A 152 -3.91 -21.16 20.57
CA GLU A 152 -3.84 -21.62 21.96
C GLU A 152 -2.44 -21.40 22.56
N VAL A 153 -2.39 -20.74 23.72
CA VAL A 153 -1.15 -20.52 24.49
C VAL A 153 -0.43 -21.83 24.77
N ARG A 154 -1.15 -22.83 25.27
CA ARG A 154 -0.59 -24.14 25.63
C ARG A 154 0.14 -24.81 24.46
N ARG A 155 -0.50 -24.82 23.27
CA ARG A 155 0.10 -25.42 22.07
C ARG A 155 1.35 -24.65 21.62
N THR A 156 1.36 -23.34 21.79
CA THR A 156 2.55 -22.51 21.54
C THR A 156 3.70 -22.86 22.49
N VAL A 157 3.42 -23.07 23.77
CA VAL A 157 4.42 -23.48 24.77
C VAL A 157 4.99 -24.86 24.46
N GLU A 158 4.14 -25.85 24.19
CA GLU A 158 4.57 -27.22 23.83
C GLU A 158 5.44 -27.22 22.56
N TYR A 159 5.05 -26.44 21.54
CA TYR A 159 5.83 -26.27 20.32
C TYR A 159 7.21 -25.65 20.60
N ALA A 160 7.26 -24.61 21.43
CA ALA A 160 8.52 -23.95 21.79
C ALA A 160 9.45 -24.86 22.60
N GLN A 161 8.91 -25.68 23.51
CA GLN A 161 9.68 -26.67 24.27
C GLN A 161 10.27 -27.75 23.35
N MET A 162 9.52 -28.22 22.35
CA MET A 162 10.02 -29.14 21.34
C MET A 162 11.18 -28.54 20.52
N ILE A 163 11.08 -27.26 20.16
CA ILE A 163 12.15 -26.53 19.46
C ILE A 163 13.41 -26.45 20.32
N GLN A 164 13.27 -26.08 21.61
CA GLN A 164 14.40 -26.08 22.55
C GLN A 164 15.02 -27.47 22.69
N ALA A 165 14.21 -28.50 22.92
CA ALA A 165 14.68 -29.88 23.06
C ALA A 165 15.37 -30.43 21.80
N SER A 166 15.10 -29.83 20.63
CA SER A 166 15.74 -30.21 19.37
C SER A 166 17.13 -29.58 19.18
N GLY A 167 17.57 -28.67 20.07
CA GLY A 167 18.90 -28.04 20.03
C GLY A 167 18.89 -26.54 19.73
N CYS A 168 17.73 -25.89 19.74
CA CYS A 168 17.64 -24.44 19.58
C CYS A 168 18.22 -23.71 20.81
N THR A 169 19.11 -22.76 20.57
CA THR A 169 19.85 -22.00 21.60
C THR A 169 19.26 -20.61 21.87
N LEU A 170 18.43 -20.08 20.97
CA LEU A 170 17.71 -18.82 21.16
C LEU A 170 16.43 -18.82 20.30
N LEU A 171 15.32 -18.39 20.89
CA LEU A 171 14.02 -18.38 20.21
C LEU A 171 13.45 -16.96 20.06
N ALA A 172 13.25 -16.51 18.83
CA ALA A 172 12.50 -15.29 18.54
C ALA A 172 11.01 -15.61 18.28
N ILE A 173 10.10 -14.94 18.98
CA ILE A 173 8.66 -15.24 18.92
C ILE A 173 7.90 -14.04 18.39
N HIS A 174 7.28 -14.19 17.22
CA HIS A 174 6.28 -13.24 16.76
C HIS A 174 4.93 -13.58 17.41
N GLY A 175 4.44 -12.71 18.31
CA GLY A 175 3.15 -12.84 19.00
C GLY A 175 1.91 -12.72 18.10
N ARG A 176 1.96 -13.18 16.86
CA ARG A 176 0.83 -13.23 15.94
C ARG A 176 0.73 -14.61 15.32
N THR A 177 -0.49 -15.09 15.12
CA THR A 177 -0.74 -16.35 14.40
C THR A 177 -0.36 -16.21 12.92
N ARG A 178 -0.23 -17.34 12.22
CA ARG A 178 0.03 -17.38 10.78
C ARG A 178 -1.03 -16.65 9.96
N GLU A 179 -2.27 -16.62 10.41
CA GLU A 179 -3.42 -15.99 9.75
C GLU A 179 -3.47 -14.48 9.97
N GLN A 180 -2.82 -13.97 11.02
CA GLN A 180 -2.68 -12.54 11.33
C GLN A 180 -1.59 -11.89 10.47
N LYS A 181 -1.92 -11.65 9.20
CA LYS A 181 -1.05 -11.01 8.19
C LYS A 181 -1.80 -10.00 7.33
N GLY A 182 -1.08 -9.01 6.77
CA GLY A 182 -1.69 -8.00 5.91
C GLY A 182 -2.80 -7.22 6.63
N ARG A 183 -4.04 -7.24 6.10
CA ARG A 183 -5.18 -6.50 6.67
C ARG A 183 -5.67 -7.07 8.01
N THR A 184 -5.32 -8.30 8.35
CA THR A 184 -5.71 -8.98 9.61
C THR A 184 -4.58 -9.04 10.63
N CYS A 185 -3.51 -8.24 10.45
CA CYS A 185 -2.31 -8.28 11.29
C CYS A 185 -2.62 -8.07 12.79
N GLY A 186 -3.52 -7.13 13.13
CA GLY A 186 -3.90 -6.88 14.52
C GLY A 186 -2.72 -6.52 15.45
N LEU A 187 -2.97 -6.49 16.75
CA LEU A 187 -1.91 -6.39 17.77
C LEU A 187 -1.20 -7.74 17.94
N ALA A 188 0.02 -7.69 18.48
CA ALA A 188 0.74 -8.88 18.87
C ALA A 188 0.34 -9.22 20.31
N ASP A 189 0.11 -10.50 20.56
CA ASP A 189 -0.23 -11.05 21.85
C ASP A 189 1.07 -11.28 22.64
N TRP A 190 1.32 -10.39 23.60
CA TRP A 190 2.49 -10.44 24.47
C TRP A 190 2.33 -11.49 25.59
N ASP A 191 1.10 -11.86 25.95
CA ASP A 191 0.85 -12.88 26.98
C ASP A 191 1.31 -14.26 26.50
N HIS A 192 1.11 -14.58 25.22
CA HIS A 192 1.69 -15.79 24.62
C HIS A 192 3.22 -15.80 24.72
N ILE A 193 3.88 -14.66 24.47
CA ILE A 193 5.33 -14.56 24.55
C ILE A 193 5.78 -14.75 26.01
N ALA A 194 5.08 -14.15 26.97
CA ALA A 194 5.35 -14.28 28.40
C ALA A 194 5.24 -15.73 28.89
N ALA A 195 4.20 -16.44 28.43
CA ALA A 195 3.99 -17.85 28.75
C ALA A 195 5.12 -18.73 28.21
N VAL A 196 5.56 -18.48 26.97
CA VAL A 196 6.70 -19.22 26.40
C VAL A 196 8.00 -18.88 27.12
N LYS A 197 8.29 -17.60 27.38
CA LYS A 197 9.51 -17.18 28.09
C LYS A 197 9.61 -17.84 29.47
N SER A 198 8.49 -17.97 30.18
CA SER A 198 8.44 -18.62 31.50
C SER A 198 8.68 -20.13 31.45
N ALA A 199 8.45 -20.76 30.29
CA ALA A 199 8.54 -22.22 30.12
C ALA A 199 9.87 -22.69 29.50
N LEU A 200 10.70 -21.77 29.00
CA LEU A 200 11.97 -22.06 28.34
C LEU A 200 13.16 -21.68 29.21
N GLN A 201 14.26 -22.43 29.03
CA GLN A 201 15.55 -22.22 29.69
C GLN A 201 16.58 -21.54 28.79
N ILE A 202 16.18 -21.13 27.59
CA ILE A 202 17.00 -20.41 26.61
C ILE A 202 16.56 -18.94 26.51
N PRO A 203 17.42 -18.04 25.99
CA PRO A 203 17.02 -16.68 25.67
C PRO A 203 15.85 -16.62 24.68
N VAL A 204 14.95 -15.66 24.89
CA VAL A 204 13.77 -15.41 24.06
C VAL A 204 13.74 -13.94 23.63
N PHE A 205 13.53 -13.70 22.34
CA PHE A 205 13.24 -12.37 21.81
C PHE A 205 11.76 -12.17 21.51
N ALA A 206 11.17 -11.10 22.04
CA ALA A 206 9.82 -10.70 21.73
C ALA A 206 9.76 -9.96 20.39
N ASN A 207 8.86 -10.35 19.49
CA ASN A 207 8.68 -9.69 18.20
C ASN A 207 7.20 -9.32 17.97
N GLY A 208 6.99 -8.08 17.53
CA GLY A 208 5.69 -7.57 17.09
C GLY A 208 5.11 -6.49 18.00
N SER A 209 4.55 -5.45 17.37
CA SER A 209 3.93 -4.29 18.03
C SER A 209 4.88 -3.38 18.81
N ILE A 210 6.17 -3.38 18.46
CA ILE A 210 7.14 -2.36 18.87
C ILE A 210 7.17 -1.29 17.78
N ARG A 211 6.62 -0.10 18.08
CA ARG A 211 6.49 1.02 17.12
C ARG A 211 7.31 2.23 17.52
N TYR A 212 7.37 2.51 18.81
CA TYR A 212 8.15 3.58 19.41
C TYR A 212 9.13 3.02 20.42
N PHE A 213 10.15 3.81 20.77
CA PHE A 213 11.14 3.42 21.78
C PHE A 213 10.48 3.04 23.11
N ALA A 214 9.47 3.79 23.55
CA ALA A 214 8.70 3.49 24.76
C ALA A 214 7.97 2.12 24.73
N ASP A 215 7.73 1.53 23.56
CA ASP A 215 7.14 0.19 23.46
C ASP A 215 8.10 -0.91 23.90
N ILE A 216 9.41 -0.64 23.84
CA ILE A 216 10.45 -1.60 24.18
C ILE A 216 10.35 -1.98 25.65
N ASP A 217 10.37 -0.98 26.54
CA ASP A 217 10.30 -1.21 27.99
C ASP A 217 8.96 -1.86 28.39
N ARG A 218 7.86 -1.45 27.75
CA ARG A 218 6.55 -2.07 27.98
C ARG A 218 6.54 -3.54 27.58
N CYS A 219 7.10 -3.87 26.41
CA CYS A 219 7.16 -5.24 25.93
C CYS A 219 8.06 -6.11 26.81
N LEU A 220 9.26 -5.65 27.16
CA LEU A 220 10.18 -6.38 28.04
C LEU A 220 9.56 -6.62 29.41
N LYS A 221 8.91 -5.61 30.01
CA LYS A 221 8.24 -5.74 31.30
C LYS A 221 7.06 -6.72 31.25
N CYS A 222 6.28 -6.70 30.18
CA CYS A 222 5.11 -7.56 30.01
C CYS A 222 5.48 -9.02 29.72
N THR A 223 6.51 -9.24 28.91
CA THR A 223 6.87 -10.56 28.39
C THR A 223 7.97 -11.24 29.21
N GLY A 224 8.79 -10.49 29.94
CA GLY A 224 10.02 -11.00 30.53
C GLY A 224 11.07 -11.46 29.50
N ALA A 225 10.87 -11.16 28.21
CA ALA A 225 11.81 -11.53 27.16
C ALA A 225 13.17 -10.85 27.35
N ASP A 226 14.23 -11.46 26.82
CA ASP A 226 15.60 -11.02 27.02
C ASP A 226 15.99 -9.87 26.06
N GLY A 227 15.21 -9.70 24.99
CA GLY A 227 15.36 -8.63 24.01
C GLY A 227 14.11 -8.45 23.14
N VAL A 228 14.05 -7.34 22.42
CA VAL A 228 12.99 -7.02 21.46
C VAL A 228 13.53 -7.04 20.04
N MET A 229 12.77 -7.65 19.15
CA MET A 229 13.06 -7.68 17.73
C MET A 229 12.09 -6.78 16.97
N CYS A 230 12.62 -5.81 16.21
CA CYS A 230 11.87 -4.83 15.44
C CYS A 230 11.99 -5.06 13.94
N ALA A 231 10.87 -4.94 13.21
CA ALA A 231 10.80 -5.15 11.76
C ALA A 231 10.26 -3.89 11.05
N GLU A 232 8.98 -3.88 10.65
CA GLU A 232 8.32 -2.78 9.91
C GLU A 232 8.53 -1.38 10.50
N SER A 233 8.55 -1.25 11.83
CA SER A 233 8.78 0.04 12.49
C SER A 233 10.22 0.52 12.36
N ASN A 234 11.20 -0.39 12.33
CA ASN A 234 12.59 -0.05 12.05
C ASN A 234 12.77 0.39 10.58
N LEU A 235 12.03 -0.21 9.63
CA LEU A 235 12.01 0.27 8.23
C LEU A 235 11.41 1.67 8.06
N SER A 236 10.56 2.09 8.99
CA SER A 236 9.96 3.43 8.97
C SER A 236 10.83 4.44 9.73
N ASN A 237 11.58 3.96 10.73
CA ASN A 237 12.53 4.74 11.51
C ASN A 237 13.73 3.85 11.92
N PRO A 238 14.86 3.89 11.19
CA PRO A 238 16.04 3.11 11.55
C PRO A 238 16.68 3.61 12.85
N TYR A 239 16.37 4.83 13.29
CA TYR A 239 16.86 5.42 14.54
C TYR A 239 15.98 5.07 15.75
N LEU A 240 15.08 4.09 15.60
CA LEU A 240 14.15 3.64 16.64
C LEU A 240 14.86 3.35 17.97
N PHE A 241 16.03 2.71 17.94
CA PHE A 241 16.77 2.31 19.14
C PHE A 241 17.57 3.44 19.81
N GLU A 242 17.61 4.65 19.20
CA GLU A 242 18.16 5.87 19.81
C GLU A 242 17.08 6.77 20.43
N ASN A 243 15.81 6.34 20.40
CA ASN A 243 14.68 7.19 20.75
C ASN A 243 14.63 8.51 19.95
N ARG A 244 15.06 8.48 18.68
CA ARG A 244 15.16 9.67 17.83
C ARG A 244 14.16 9.60 16.68
N GLN A 245 13.45 10.71 16.45
CA GLN A 245 12.55 10.91 15.31
C GLN A 245 13.18 11.96 14.36
N ALA A 246 14.09 11.51 13.51
CA ALA A 246 14.76 12.39 12.55
C ALA A 246 13.86 12.72 11.34
N PRO A 247 14.09 13.83 10.64
CA PRO A 247 13.52 14.05 9.32
C PRO A 247 13.92 12.92 8.36
N VAL A 248 12.98 12.41 7.57
CA VAL A 248 13.17 11.17 6.78
C VAL A 248 14.37 11.21 5.83
N TRP A 249 14.75 12.39 5.33
CA TRP A 249 15.88 12.53 4.40
C TRP A 249 17.22 12.26 5.07
N GLU A 250 17.34 12.41 6.39
CA GLU A 250 18.58 12.17 7.13
C GLU A 250 18.97 10.68 7.08
N PRO A 251 18.18 9.72 7.59
CA PRO A 251 18.48 8.31 7.46
C PRO A 251 18.46 7.82 6.01
N CYS A 252 17.67 8.45 5.12
CA CYS A 252 17.72 8.14 3.69
C CYS A 252 19.09 8.40 3.10
N LEU A 253 19.64 9.60 3.29
CA LEU A 253 20.93 9.98 2.70
C LEU A 253 22.07 9.15 3.30
N GLU A 254 22.00 8.83 4.59
CA GLU A 254 22.95 7.94 5.23
C GLU A 254 22.88 6.52 4.66
N TYR A 255 21.68 5.96 4.50
CA TYR A 255 21.47 4.68 3.84
C TYR A 255 22.04 4.68 2.41
N LEU A 256 21.76 5.72 1.62
CA LEU A 256 22.26 5.83 0.25
C LEU A 256 23.79 5.92 0.20
N ASN A 257 24.43 6.56 1.18
CA ASN A 257 25.90 6.56 1.30
C ASN A 257 26.44 5.16 1.62
N LEU A 258 25.77 4.41 2.50
CA LEU A 258 26.12 3.01 2.76
C LEU A 258 25.93 2.12 1.53
N VAL A 259 24.92 2.38 0.71
CA VAL A 259 24.72 1.66 -0.57
C VAL A 259 25.82 1.98 -1.59
N LYS A 260 26.38 3.20 -1.58
CA LYS A 260 27.55 3.52 -2.41
C LYS A 260 28.78 2.69 -2.02
N GLU A 261 28.99 2.50 -0.73
CA GLU A 261 30.12 1.73 -0.18
C GLU A 261 29.91 0.22 -0.32
N TYR A 262 28.68 -0.24 -0.09
CA TYR A 262 28.26 -1.64 -0.14
C TYR A 262 27.08 -1.81 -1.11
N PRO A 263 27.33 -1.91 -2.43
CA PRO A 263 26.27 -1.96 -3.43
C PRO A 263 25.27 -3.09 -3.22
N CYS A 264 23.99 -2.77 -3.43
CA CYS A 264 22.88 -3.72 -3.43
C CYS A 264 21.95 -3.46 -4.62
N PRO A 265 21.06 -4.41 -4.98
CA PRO A 265 20.07 -4.20 -6.02
C PRO A 265 19.24 -2.91 -5.82
N ILE A 266 19.03 -2.14 -6.90
CA ILE A 266 18.25 -0.90 -6.87
C ILE A 266 16.79 -1.12 -6.42
N SER A 267 16.25 -2.33 -6.61
CA SER A 267 14.93 -2.71 -6.11
C SER A 267 14.84 -2.62 -4.59
N PHE A 268 15.92 -2.92 -3.86
CA PHE A 268 15.98 -2.85 -2.39
C PHE A 268 15.99 -1.38 -1.97
N VAL A 269 16.84 -0.58 -2.60
CA VAL A 269 16.94 0.88 -2.39
C VAL A 269 15.57 1.54 -2.57
N ARG A 270 14.92 1.28 -3.71
CA ARG A 270 13.57 1.79 -3.98
C ARG A 270 12.59 1.38 -2.88
N ALA A 271 12.60 0.12 -2.46
CA ALA A 271 11.70 -0.39 -1.43
C ALA A 271 11.88 0.37 -0.09
N HIS A 272 13.11 0.68 0.30
CA HIS A 272 13.40 1.48 1.49
C HIS A 272 12.96 2.93 1.35
N LEU A 273 13.23 3.57 0.21
CA LEU A 273 12.74 4.92 -0.04
C LEU A 273 11.20 4.98 0.00
N PHE A 274 10.51 3.95 -0.52
CA PHE A 274 9.05 3.85 -0.38
C PHE A 274 8.58 3.77 1.08
N LYS A 275 9.38 3.19 1.98
CA LYS A 275 9.09 3.12 3.42
C LYS A 275 9.34 4.46 4.10
N PHE A 276 10.51 5.06 3.88
CA PHE A 276 10.85 6.38 4.43
C PHE A 276 9.85 7.45 3.99
N PHE A 277 9.59 7.52 2.69
CA PHE A 277 8.73 8.53 2.10
C PHE A 277 7.26 8.11 2.09
N TYR A 278 6.84 7.09 2.84
CA TYR A 278 5.46 6.59 2.80
C TYR A 278 4.42 7.70 3.01
N HIS A 279 4.68 8.61 3.94
CA HIS A 279 3.84 9.78 4.26
C HIS A 279 3.97 10.92 3.23
N TYR A 280 4.93 10.82 2.32
CA TYR A 280 5.21 11.73 1.22
C TYR A 280 4.85 11.20 -0.17
N LEU A 281 4.52 9.91 -0.32
CA LEU A 281 4.47 9.26 -1.64
C LEU A 281 3.57 9.97 -2.64
N ASP A 282 2.52 10.61 -2.14
CA ASP A 282 1.60 11.38 -2.95
C ASP A 282 2.27 12.64 -3.54
N LEU A 283 3.22 13.25 -2.84
CA LEU A 283 3.97 14.45 -3.25
C LEU A 283 5.20 14.12 -4.10
N CYS A 284 5.46 12.83 -4.36
CA CYS A 284 6.68 12.28 -4.93
C CYS A 284 6.45 11.59 -6.28
N GLU A 285 6.37 12.37 -7.36
CA GLU A 285 6.06 11.86 -8.71
C GLU A 285 7.13 10.91 -9.28
N ASP A 286 8.39 11.02 -8.83
CA ASP A 286 9.55 10.39 -9.50
C ASP A 286 10.08 9.11 -8.85
N LEU A 287 9.70 8.80 -7.59
CA LEU A 287 10.34 7.70 -6.85
C LEU A 287 10.18 6.33 -7.53
N HIS A 288 9.06 6.15 -8.23
CA HIS A 288 8.70 4.93 -8.96
C HIS A 288 9.55 4.73 -10.22
N LYS A 289 10.10 5.81 -10.78
CA LYS A 289 10.84 5.83 -12.05
C LYS A 289 12.35 5.66 -11.85
N CYS A 290 12.83 5.82 -10.62
CA CYS A 290 14.24 5.66 -10.27
C CYS A 290 14.80 4.31 -10.74
N THR A 291 15.86 4.35 -11.56
CA THR A 291 16.53 3.20 -12.15
C THR A 291 17.96 3.00 -11.63
N ASP A 292 18.57 4.05 -11.10
CA ASP A 292 19.91 4.00 -10.51
C ASP A 292 20.03 4.79 -9.17
N LEU A 293 21.21 4.72 -8.57
CA LEU A 293 21.51 5.29 -7.26
C LEU A 293 21.62 6.83 -7.28
N ASP A 294 22.10 7.41 -8.39
CA ASP A 294 22.28 8.86 -8.49
C ASP A 294 20.92 9.55 -8.67
N GLU A 295 20.01 8.94 -9.43
CA GLU A 295 18.60 9.33 -9.50
C GLU A 295 17.95 9.27 -8.11
N ALA A 296 18.21 8.20 -7.33
CA ALA A 296 17.68 8.05 -5.98
C ALA A 296 18.13 9.19 -5.06
N VAL A 297 19.45 9.48 -5.07
CA VAL A 297 20.03 10.59 -4.30
C VAL A 297 19.44 11.93 -4.74
N SER A 298 19.31 12.16 -6.04
CA SER A 298 18.72 13.40 -6.59
C SER A 298 17.28 13.60 -6.12
N VAL A 299 16.45 12.55 -6.14
CA VAL A 299 15.07 12.61 -5.63
C VAL A 299 15.05 12.97 -4.15
N VAL A 300 15.86 12.31 -3.31
CA VAL A 300 15.93 12.61 -1.87
C VAL A 300 16.40 14.05 -1.61
N GLN A 301 17.40 14.55 -2.35
CA GLN A 301 17.88 15.92 -2.22
C GLN A 301 16.83 16.95 -2.62
N ARG A 302 16.09 16.73 -3.72
CA ARG A 302 14.97 17.61 -4.11
C ARG A 302 13.91 17.70 -3.02
N LEU A 303 13.57 16.57 -2.40
CA LEU A 303 12.61 16.53 -1.29
C LEU A 303 13.14 17.25 -0.07
N LYS A 304 14.39 17.00 0.33
CA LYS A 304 15.04 17.73 1.42
C LYS A 304 14.94 19.23 1.18
N SER A 305 15.38 19.74 0.02
CA SER A 305 15.33 21.18 -0.27
C SER A 305 13.92 21.76 -0.23
N ARG A 306 12.90 20.99 -0.63
CA ARG A 306 11.50 21.43 -0.59
C ARG A 306 10.98 21.62 0.84
N PHE A 307 11.42 20.79 1.79
CA PHE A 307 10.87 20.75 3.14
C PHE A 307 11.83 21.26 4.22
N LEU A 308 13.09 21.55 3.89
CA LEU A 308 14.12 21.96 4.85
C LEU A 308 13.73 23.24 5.58
N GLU A 309 13.48 24.32 4.84
CA GLU A 309 13.08 25.62 5.40
C GLU A 309 11.81 25.48 6.25
N ILE A 310 10.88 24.64 5.77
CA ILE A 310 9.61 24.42 6.43
C ILE A 310 9.86 23.67 7.76
N SER A 311 10.73 22.65 7.77
CA SER A 311 11.10 21.89 8.98
C SER A 311 11.85 22.73 10.02
N GLU A 312 12.71 23.65 9.59
CA GLU A 312 13.46 24.55 10.47
C GLU A 312 12.53 25.56 11.15
N LYS A 313 11.58 26.13 10.39
CA LYS A 313 10.52 27.01 10.92
C LYS A 313 9.66 26.29 11.96
N TRP A 314 9.30 25.04 11.71
CA TRP A 314 8.51 24.23 12.65
C TRP A 314 9.26 23.98 13.95
N LEU A 315 10.53 23.53 13.86
CA LEU A 315 11.37 23.27 15.03
C LEU A 315 11.56 24.52 15.92
N ALA A 316 11.57 25.71 15.31
CA ALA A 316 11.64 26.98 16.03
C ALA A 316 10.33 27.36 16.75
N GLN A 317 9.17 26.85 16.31
CA GLN A 317 7.84 27.16 16.84
C GLN A 317 7.34 26.12 17.87
N SER A 318 7.80 24.87 17.79
CA SER A 318 7.31 23.72 18.57
C SER A 318 7.80 23.64 20.03
N LEU A 319 7.99 24.80 20.69
CA LEU A 319 8.29 24.90 22.14
C LEU A 319 7.05 25.17 23.02
N THR A 320 5.84 25.08 22.45
CA THR A 320 4.58 25.24 23.20
C THR A 320 3.86 23.90 23.34
N GLU A 321 3.37 23.62 24.56
CA GLU A 321 2.97 22.30 25.07
C GLU A 321 1.82 21.61 24.31
N ASP A 322 1.13 22.31 23.39
CA ASP A 322 -0.05 21.80 22.67
C ASP A 322 0.26 21.09 21.34
N ALA A 323 1.53 20.99 20.92
CA ALA A 323 1.91 20.36 19.64
C ALA A 323 1.99 18.80 19.69
N ALA A 324 1.65 18.19 20.81
CA ALA A 324 1.95 16.78 21.12
C ALA A 324 1.20 15.72 20.27
N ASP A 325 0.17 16.10 19.52
CA ASP A 325 -0.74 15.13 18.88
C ASP A 325 -0.54 14.88 17.38
N SER A 326 0.46 15.48 16.72
CA SER A 326 0.78 15.13 15.33
C SER A 326 2.28 15.17 15.04
N THR A 327 2.93 13.99 15.00
CA THR A 327 4.28 13.86 14.44
C THR A 327 4.27 14.39 13.02
N PRO A 328 5.08 15.40 12.68
CA PRO A 328 5.17 15.91 11.33
C PRO A 328 5.35 14.84 10.26
N PHE A 329 4.66 14.97 9.13
CA PHE A 329 4.77 14.01 8.02
C PHE A 329 6.21 13.85 7.53
N TRP A 330 7.06 14.85 7.75
CA TRP A 330 8.47 14.82 7.37
C TRP A 330 9.40 14.07 8.31
N GLN A 331 8.94 13.69 9.49
CA GLN A 331 9.71 12.89 10.43
C GLN A 331 9.45 11.40 10.23
N CYS A 332 10.50 10.60 10.51
CA CYS A 332 10.40 9.15 10.60
C CYS A 332 9.35 8.78 11.65
N GLN A 333 8.30 8.10 11.19
CA GLN A 333 7.18 7.72 12.04
C GLN A 333 6.66 6.33 11.66
N PRO A 334 6.20 5.54 12.64
CA PRO A 334 5.69 4.21 12.36
C PRO A 334 4.41 4.30 11.53
N ARG A 335 4.26 3.38 10.59
CA ARG A 335 3.03 3.28 9.82
C ARG A 335 1.87 2.84 10.71
N PHE A 336 0.92 3.73 10.92
CA PHE A 336 -0.39 3.36 11.44
C PHE A 336 -1.23 2.77 10.31
N SER A 337 -1.62 1.50 10.42
CA SER A 337 -2.76 1.06 9.63
C SER A 337 -3.98 1.79 10.20
N ALA A 338 -4.55 2.72 9.44
CA ALA A 338 -5.77 3.50 9.78
C ALA A 338 -7.04 2.64 9.93
N LEU A 339 -6.90 1.39 10.35
CA LEU A 339 -7.97 0.52 10.77
C LEU A 339 -7.72 0.21 12.25
N PHE A 340 -7.89 1.22 13.11
CA PHE A 340 -8.56 0.94 14.37
C PHE A 340 -9.93 0.41 13.94
N GLN A 341 -10.03 -0.92 13.90
CA GLN A 341 -11.26 -1.61 13.54
C GLN A 341 -12.21 -1.37 14.71
N THR A 342 -13.02 -0.31 14.61
CA THR A 342 -14.14 -0.12 15.53
C THR A 342 -14.98 -1.39 15.52
N SER A 343 -15.57 -1.74 16.66
CA SER A 343 -16.54 -2.84 16.78
C SER A 343 -17.59 -2.77 15.67
N GLU A 344 -18.06 -1.57 15.36
CA GLU A 344 -19.02 -1.28 14.29
C GLU A 344 -18.51 -1.65 12.88
N TRP A 345 -17.23 -1.45 12.56
CA TRP A 345 -16.66 -1.85 11.27
C TRP A 345 -16.55 -3.37 11.14
N ILE A 346 -16.21 -4.06 12.23
CA ILE A 346 -16.16 -5.52 12.31
C ILE A 346 -17.58 -6.10 12.10
N GLU A 347 -18.59 -5.51 12.75
CA GLU A 347 -20.01 -5.83 12.60
C GLU A 347 -20.47 -5.66 11.15
N LYS A 348 -20.23 -4.50 10.54
CA LYS A 348 -20.56 -4.20 9.13
C LYS A 348 -19.89 -5.17 8.17
N ARG A 349 -18.66 -5.61 8.47
CA ARG A 349 -17.93 -6.59 7.67
C ARG A 349 -18.48 -8.00 7.81
N LYS A 350 -18.91 -8.41 9.02
CA LYS A 350 -19.63 -9.67 9.24
C LYS A 350 -20.93 -9.68 8.44
N CYS A 351 -21.74 -8.64 8.58
CA CYS A 351 -23.00 -8.48 7.87
C CYS A 351 -22.79 -8.49 6.34
N ARG A 352 -21.76 -7.80 5.83
CA ARG A 352 -21.39 -7.83 4.40
C ARG A 352 -20.93 -9.23 3.95
N LYS A 353 -20.18 -9.96 4.77
CA LYS A 353 -19.73 -11.31 4.46
C LYS A 353 -20.92 -12.27 4.38
N GLU A 354 -21.87 -12.16 5.31
CA GLU A 354 -23.12 -12.93 5.32
C GLU A 354 -23.99 -12.61 4.11
N PHE A 355 -24.14 -11.32 3.78
CA PHE A 355 -24.86 -10.87 2.58
C PHE A 355 -24.26 -11.45 1.29
N ILE A 356 -22.92 -11.38 1.12
CA ILE A 356 -22.24 -11.92 -0.05
C ILE A 356 -22.40 -13.45 -0.14
N VAL A 357 -22.40 -14.16 0.99
CA VAL A 357 -22.62 -15.60 1.04
C VAL A 357 -24.05 -15.92 0.59
N LYS A 358 -25.03 -15.18 1.10
CA LYS A 358 -26.44 -15.33 0.74
C LYS A 358 -26.65 -15.09 -0.76
N GLN A 359 -26.16 -13.97 -1.28
CA GLN A 359 -26.29 -13.61 -2.68
C GLN A 359 -25.55 -14.58 -3.62
N ALA A 360 -24.38 -15.09 -3.22
CA ALA A 360 -23.67 -16.13 -3.98
C ALA A 360 -24.48 -17.41 -4.11
N ASN A 361 -25.11 -17.83 -3.01
CA ASN A 361 -25.96 -19.00 -2.97
C ASN A 361 -27.22 -18.81 -3.82
N GLU A 362 -27.85 -17.63 -3.75
CA GLU A 362 -29.05 -17.29 -4.54
C GLU A 362 -28.76 -17.25 -6.06
N LEU A 363 -27.60 -16.76 -6.45
CA LEU A 363 -27.20 -16.63 -7.86
C LEU A 363 -26.50 -17.88 -8.42
N GLY A 364 -26.22 -18.90 -7.61
CA GLY A 364 -25.50 -20.10 -8.04
C GLY A 364 -24.06 -19.84 -8.49
N ILE A 365 -23.46 -18.74 -8.05
CA ILE A 365 -22.10 -18.31 -8.42
C ILE A 365 -21.16 -18.32 -7.21
N SER A 366 -19.85 -18.30 -7.47
CA SER A 366 -18.88 -18.24 -6.38
C SER A 366 -18.94 -16.90 -5.63
N LYS A 367 -18.62 -16.92 -4.33
CA LYS A 367 -18.45 -15.71 -3.48
C LYS A 367 -17.41 -14.72 -4.03
N HIS A 368 -16.56 -15.17 -4.95
CA HIS A 368 -15.58 -14.35 -5.64
C HIS A 368 -16.16 -13.64 -6.86
N GLN A 369 -17.17 -14.21 -7.54
CA GLN A 369 -17.89 -13.57 -8.64
C GLN A 369 -18.81 -12.45 -8.12
N VAL A 370 -19.53 -12.69 -7.02
CA VAL A 370 -20.38 -11.66 -6.37
C VAL A 370 -19.61 -10.38 -6.00
N LYS A 371 -18.33 -10.51 -5.63
CA LYS A 371 -17.49 -9.38 -5.19
C LYS A 371 -16.93 -8.53 -6.34
N ARG A 372 -17.16 -8.93 -7.59
CA ARG A 372 -16.44 -8.41 -8.74
C ARG A 372 -17.29 -7.57 -9.67
N GLU A 373 -18.58 -7.41 -9.47
CA GLU A 373 -19.41 -6.60 -10.36
C GLU A 373 -19.81 -5.28 -9.70
N PRO A 374 -19.75 -4.16 -10.44
CA PRO A 374 -20.24 -2.88 -9.96
C PRO A 374 -21.76 -2.97 -9.76
N VAL A 375 -22.27 -2.35 -8.69
CA VAL A 375 -23.68 -2.45 -8.30
C VAL A 375 -24.44 -1.21 -8.76
N CYS A 376 -23.95 -0.02 -8.46
CA CYS A 376 -24.60 1.24 -8.81
C CYS A 376 -23.59 2.12 -9.54
N THR A 377 -23.79 2.33 -10.83
CA THR A 377 -22.83 3.03 -11.68
C THR A 377 -23.33 4.40 -12.11
N GLY A 378 -22.42 5.38 -12.09
CA GLY A 378 -22.59 6.64 -12.80
C GLY A 378 -22.13 6.51 -14.25
N ALA A 379 -22.74 7.30 -15.14
CA ALA A 379 -22.42 7.34 -16.56
C ALA A 379 -21.12 8.13 -16.84
N SER A 380 -21.01 8.75 -18.00
CA SER A 380 -19.85 9.53 -18.40
C SER A 380 -19.56 10.74 -17.52
N VAL A 381 -18.28 11.08 -17.42
CA VAL A 381 -17.75 12.36 -16.93
C VAL A 381 -16.93 12.95 -18.06
N ILE A 382 -17.09 14.26 -18.28
CA ILE A 382 -16.44 14.98 -19.36
C ILE A 382 -15.73 16.22 -18.82
N ALA A 383 -14.57 16.56 -19.39
CA ALA A 383 -13.81 17.74 -18.99
C ALA A 383 -13.10 18.36 -20.20
N LEU A 384 -12.91 19.69 -20.14
CA LEU A 384 -12.27 20.48 -21.18
C LEU A 384 -11.41 21.58 -20.55
N MET A 385 -10.16 21.67 -21.00
CA MET A 385 -9.22 22.72 -20.62
C MET A 385 -9.48 23.99 -21.44
N PHE A 386 -9.36 25.15 -20.79
CA PHE A 386 -9.42 26.47 -21.39
C PHE A 386 -8.22 27.30 -20.89
N ASP A 387 -8.04 28.54 -21.39
CA ASP A 387 -6.79 29.29 -21.18
C ASP A 387 -6.37 29.44 -19.70
N GLN A 388 -7.34 29.65 -18.81
CA GLN A 388 -7.09 29.96 -17.40
C GLN A 388 -7.45 28.81 -16.45
N GLY A 389 -7.90 27.65 -16.96
CA GLY A 389 -8.43 26.61 -16.11
C GLY A 389 -9.01 25.39 -16.81
N VAL A 390 -9.83 24.65 -16.07
CA VAL A 390 -10.50 23.43 -16.54
C VAL A 390 -11.96 23.44 -16.10
N VAL A 391 -12.87 23.08 -17.01
CA VAL A 391 -14.28 22.81 -16.71
C VAL A 391 -14.52 21.31 -16.75
N ILE A 392 -15.33 20.79 -15.82
CA ILE A 392 -15.73 19.38 -15.73
C ILE A 392 -17.25 19.28 -15.58
N ALA A 393 -17.88 18.28 -16.19
CA ALA A 393 -19.32 18.03 -16.07
C ALA A 393 -19.63 16.55 -15.82
N ALA A 394 -20.64 16.30 -15.01
CA ALA A 394 -21.18 14.97 -14.76
C ALA A 394 -22.69 15.06 -14.49
N ASP A 395 -23.48 14.13 -15.04
CA ASP A 395 -24.89 13.99 -14.67
C ASP A 395 -25.06 13.50 -13.22
N THR A 396 -26.27 13.63 -12.68
CA THR A 396 -26.57 13.32 -11.28
C THR A 396 -27.29 11.98 -11.06
N LYS A 397 -27.26 11.06 -12.05
CA LYS A 397 -27.98 9.78 -11.97
C LYS A 397 -27.03 8.61 -11.71
N LEU A 398 -27.47 7.71 -10.84
CA LEU A 398 -26.87 6.39 -10.65
C LEU A 398 -27.84 5.32 -11.14
N SER A 399 -27.28 4.34 -11.85
CA SER A 399 -28.04 3.23 -12.44
C SER A 399 -27.64 1.90 -11.81
N TYR A 400 -28.62 1.02 -11.59
CA TYR A 400 -28.41 -0.39 -11.28
C TYR A 400 -28.61 -1.20 -12.56
N GLY A 401 -27.51 -1.63 -13.19
CA GLY A 401 -27.55 -2.10 -14.57
C GLY A 401 -28.06 -0.99 -15.50
N ARG A 402 -29.18 -1.24 -16.19
CA ARG A 402 -29.84 -0.24 -17.06
C ARG A 402 -30.99 0.52 -16.38
N PHE A 403 -31.30 0.22 -15.13
CA PHE A 403 -32.39 0.85 -14.40
C PHE A 403 -31.90 2.06 -13.61
N SER A 404 -32.60 3.19 -13.72
CA SER A 404 -32.36 4.34 -12.84
C SER A 404 -32.62 3.94 -11.39
N ARG A 405 -31.65 4.18 -10.50
CA ARG A 405 -31.75 3.84 -9.08
C ARG A 405 -31.78 5.07 -8.18
N TYR A 406 -30.82 5.97 -8.34
CA TYR A 406 -30.74 7.22 -7.58
C TYR A 406 -30.60 8.40 -8.54
N LYS A 407 -31.20 9.53 -8.17
CA LYS A 407 -31.14 10.79 -8.93
C LYS A 407 -30.67 11.89 -8.00
N GLY A 408 -30.07 12.94 -8.57
CA GLY A 408 -29.60 14.08 -7.81
C GLY A 408 -28.37 13.79 -6.95
N VAL A 409 -27.59 12.76 -7.30
CA VAL A 409 -26.38 12.36 -6.60
C VAL A 409 -25.17 12.97 -7.29
N SER A 410 -24.39 13.77 -6.55
CA SER A 410 -23.17 14.37 -7.09
C SER A 410 -22.10 13.32 -7.37
N ARG A 411 -21.45 13.47 -8.52
CA ARG A 411 -20.29 12.68 -8.98
C ARG A 411 -19.04 13.52 -9.16
N LEU A 412 -19.10 14.76 -8.69
CA LEU A 412 -17.97 15.68 -8.62
C LEU A 412 -17.60 15.89 -7.15
N MET A 413 -16.31 16.02 -6.89
CA MET A 413 -15.78 16.26 -5.56
C MET A 413 -14.73 17.36 -5.64
N ARG A 414 -14.94 18.43 -4.87
CA ARG A 414 -13.87 19.38 -4.58
C ARG A 414 -12.92 18.74 -3.58
N VAL A 415 -11.67 18.55 -3.99
CA VAL A 415 -10.62 17.97 -3.13
C VAL A 415 -10.04 19.06 -2.23
N ASN A 416 -9.77 20.23 -2.81
CA ASN A 416 -9.19 21.42 -2.16
C ASN A 416 -9.48 22.67 -3.02
N ASP A 417 -8.72 23.74 -2.85
CA ASP A 417 -8.94 25.03 -3.51
C ASP A 417 -8.43 25.07 -4.96
N ASN A 418 -7.74 24.02 -5.43
CA ASN A 418 -7.13 23.99 -6.75
C ASN A 418 -7.42 22.71 -7.56
N THR A 419 -8.21 21.78 -7.02
CA THR A 419 -8.46 20.46 -7.61
C THR A 419 -9.92 20.01 -7.44
N ILE A 420 -10.55 19.62 -8.56
CA ILE A 420 -11.82 18.91 -8.62
C ILE A 420 -11.61 17.52 -9.23
N LEU A 421 -12.28 16.53 -8.64
CA LEU A 421 -12.31 15.16 -9.10
C LEU A 421 -13.70 14.82 -9.62
N GLY A 422 -13.79 14.26 -10.83
CA GLY A 422 -15.02 13.65 -11.34
C GLY A 422 -14.90 12.15 -11.45
N VAL A 423 -16.00 11.44 -11.19
CA VAL A 423 -16.02 9.97 -11.19
C VAL A 423 -17.12 9.37 -12.07
N SER A 424 -16.74 8.34 -12.80
CA SER A 424 -17.64 7.43 -13.53
C SER A 424 -17.46 5.99 -13.03
N GLY A 425 -18.46 5.15 -13.25
CA GLY A 425 -18.46 3.77 -12.72
C GLY A 425 -19.06 3.65 -11.32
N ASP A 426 -18.60 2.70 -10.52
CA ASP A 426 -19.28 2.28 -9.29
C ASP A 426 -19.23 3.32 -8.15
N TYR A 427 -20.40 3.67 -7.62
CA TYR A 427 -20.53 4.72 -6.61
C TYR A 427 -20.04 4.28 -5.22
N ALA A 428 -20.12 2.99 -4.89
CA ALA A 428 -19.65 2.50 -3.59
C ALA A 428 -18.11 2.49 -3.53
N ASP A 429 -17.46 2.10 -4.62
CA ASP A 429 -16.00 2.21 -4.76
C ASP A 429 -15.53 3.68 -4.74
N TYR A 430 -16.31 4.59 -5.32
CA TYR A 430 -16.09 6.03 -5.20
C TYR A 430 -16.16 6.51 -3.75
N GLN A 431 -17.23 6.19 -3.01
CA GLN A 431 -17.36 6.59 -1.60
C GLN A 431 -16.21 6.05 -0.74
N TYR A 432 -15.75 4.82 -1.02
CA TYR A 432 -14.59 4.26 -0.36
C TYR A 432 -13.32 5.09 -0.61
N LEU A 433 -13.03 5.45 -1.87
CA LEU A 433 -11.86 6.28 -2.17
C LEU A 433 -12.00 7.72 -1.68
N GLN A 434 -13.20 8.31 -1.77
CA GLN A 434 -13.49 9.62 -1.21
C GLN A 434 -13.16 9.68 0.28
N SER A 435 -13.50 8.64 1.05
CA SER A 435 -13.16 8.58 2.48
C SER A 435 -11.65 8.58 2.73
N ILE A 436 -10.88 7.91 1.86
CA ILE A 436 -9.41 7.86 1.94
C ILE A 436 -8.81 9.21 1.54
N ILE A 437 -9.31 9.82 0.46
CA ILE A 437 -8.85 11.13 -0.01
C ILE A 437 -9.10 12.19 1.06
N ASN A 438 -10.32 12.24 1.62
CA ASN A 438 -10.66 13.16 2.69
C ASN A 438 -9.77 12.94 3.92
N GLY A 439 -9.61 11.70 4.38
CA GLY A 439 -8.75 11.40 5.52
C GLY A 439 -7.30 11.83 5.31
N ARG A 440 -6.77 11.69 4.09
CA ARG A 440 -5.42 12.16 3.73
C ARG A 440 -5.33 13.68 3.68
N GLN A 441 -6.27 14.36 3.02
CA GLN A 441 -6.31 15.82 2.94
C GLN A 441 -6.44 16.43 4.34
N MET A 442 -7.30 15.86 5.20
CA MET A 442 -7.42 16.26 6.60
C MET A 442 -6.10 16.09 7.36
N GLY A 443 -5.41 14.96 7.20
CA GLY A 443 -4.12 14.73 7.83
C GLY A 443 -3.04 15.74 7.41
N MET A 444 -3.03 16.14 6.13
CA MET A 444 -2.10 17.16 5.63
C MET A 444 -2.49 18.59 6.05
N ASN A 445 -3.79 18.85 6.26
CA ASN A 445 -4.27 20.13 6.79
C ASN A 445 -4.06 20.26 8.31
N SER A 446 -4.09 19.14 9.05
CA SER A 446 -3.91 19.11 10.51
C SER A 446 -2.46 19.16 10.95
N SER A 447 -1.52 18.71 10.11
CA SER A 447 -0.11 19.01 10.36
C SER A 447 0.07 20.53 10.31
N GLN A 448 0.86 21.11 11.23
CA GLN A 448 1.10 22.56 11.34
C GLN A 448 1.63 23.21 10.05
N MET A 449 1.89 22.45 8.98
CA MET A 449 2.29 22.92 7.68
C MET A 449 1.33 22.37 6.62
N ARG A 450 0.50 23.27 6.08
CA ARG A 450 -0.52 23.01 5.07
C ARG A 450 0.12 22.43 3.81
N GLY A 451 0.06 21.11 3.65
CA GLY A 451 0.32 20.45 2.38
C GLY A 451 -1.02 20.19 1.68
N GLU A 452 -1.17 20.63 0.43
CA GLU A 452 -2.35 20.28 -0.36
C GLU A 452 -1.96 19.36 -1.52
N PHE A 453 -2.87 18.45 -1.90
CA PHE A 453 -2.70 17.70 -3.14
C PHE A 453 -2.60 18.69 -4.31
N THR A 454 -1.51 18.65 -5.06
CA THR A 454 -1.51 19.25 -6.39
C THR A 454 -2.35 18.38 -7.34
N PRO A 455 -2.89 18.93 -8.45
CA PRO A 455 -3.64 18.12 -9.41
C PRO A 455 -2.85 16.92 -9.93
N ALA A 456 -1.55 17.10 -10.21
CA ALA A 456 -0.64 16.04 -10.66
C ALA A 456 -0.35 14.99 -9.56
N SER A 457 -0.20 15.43 -8.32
CA SER A 457 -0.04 14.57 -7.14
C SER A 457 -1.29 13.70 -6.93
N MET A 458 -2.49 14.30 -7.01
CA MET A 458 -3.76 13.57 -6.91
C MET A 458 -3.90 12.53 -8.02
N HIS A 459 -3.55 12.89 -9.26
CA HIS A 459 -3.59 11.97 -10.39
C HIS A 459 -2.61 10.80 -10.22
N THR A 460 -1.39 11.07 -9.73
CA THR A 460 -0.39 10.05 -9.39
C THR A 460 -0.87 9.11 -8.27
N PHE A 461 -1.47 9.67 -7.22
CA PHE A 461 -2.04 8.91 -6.12
C PHE A 461 -3.11 7.92 -6.61
N LEU A 462 -4.09 8.42 -7.37
CA LEU A 462 -5.16 7.59 -7.93
C LEU A 462 -4.61 6.49 -8.85
N THR A 463 -3.62 6.81 -9.68
CA THR A 463 -2.93 5.85 -10.54
C THR A 463 -2.28 4.73 -9.75
N SER A 464 -1.52 5.08 -8.72
CA SER A 464 -0.87 4.10 -7.83
C SER A 464 -1.89 3.21 -7.13
N VAL A 465 -3.00 3.78 -6.65
CA VAL A 465 -4.05 3.03 -5.97
C VAL A 465 -4.74 2.06 -6.92
N LEU A 466 -5.21 2.54 -8.09
CA LEU A 466 -5.94 1.72 -9.05
C LEU A 466 -5.06 0.62 -9.65
N TYR A 467 -3.80 0.93 -9.98
CA TYR A 467 -2.82 -0.06 -10.43
C TYR A 467 -2.58 -1.14 -9.36
N ALA A 468 -2.36 -0.75 -8.10
CA ALA A 468 -2.14 -1.71 -7.02
C ALA A 468 -3.38 -2.59 -6.73
N ARG A 469 -4.59 -2.05 -6.92
CA ARG A 469 -5.86 -2.79 -6.77
C ARG A 469 -6.02 -3.80 -7.91
N ARG A 470 -5.75 -3.40 -9.15
CA ARG A 470 -5.73 -4.28 -10.34
C ARG A 470 -4.74 -5.44 -10.15
N SER A 471 -3.49 -5.15 -9.79
CA SER A 471 -2.44 -6.19 -9.65
C SER A 471 -2.77 -7.24 -8.58
N LYS A 472 -3.70 -6.94 -7.67
CA LYS A 472 -4.23 -7.87 -6.66
C LYS A 472 -5.55 -8.54 -7.08
N LEU A 473 -5.92 -8.46 -8.36
CA LEU A 473 -7.18 -8.99 -8.93
C LEU A 473 -8.43 -8.54 -8.15
N ASN A 474 -8.41 -7.29 -7.70
CA ASN A 474 -9.48 -6.66 -6.92
C ASN A 474 -9.54 -5.17 -7.29
N PRO A 475 -9.90 -4.83 -8.55
CA PRO A 475 -9.96 -3.46 -9.02
C PRO A 475 -11.05 -2.67 -8.27
N LEU A 476 -10.98 -1.34 -8.38
CA LEU A 476 -12.11 -0.46 -8.09
C LEU A 476 -12.72 -0.10 -9.43
N TRP A 477 -14.04 -0.23 -9.57
CA TRP A 477 -14.75 -0.11 -10.84
C TRP A 477 -15.03 1.33 -11.25
N ASN A 478 -14.00 2.18 -11.15
CA ASN A 478 -14.11 3.60 -11.43
C ASN A 478 -13.13 4.03 -12.51
N SER A 479 -13.53 5.08 -13.22
CA SER A 479 -12.61 5.97 -13.93
C SER A 479 -12.71 7.37 -13.35
N TYR A 480 -11.57 7.94 -13.04
CA TYR A 480 -11.43 9.24 -12.40
C TYR A 480 -10.87 10.26 -13.38
N VAL A 481 -11.45 11.46 -13.36
CA VAL A 481 -10.96 12.63 -14.10
C VAL A 481 -10.50 13.66 -13.07
N VAL A 482 -9.23 14.03 -13.12
CA VAL A 482 -8.60 15.00 -12.22
C VAL A 482 -8.45 16.32 -12.96
N CYS A 483 -9.12 17.35 -12.48
CA CYS A 483 -9.08 18.71 -13.02
C CYS A 483 -8.47 19.63 -11.99
N GLY A 484 -7.56 20.50 -12.38
CA GLY A 484 -7.09 21.53 -11.48
C GLY A 484 -6.14 22.53 -12.12
N VAL A 485 -5.63 23.45 -11.31
CA VAL A 485 -4.60 24.41 -11.71
C VAL A 485 -3.43 24.30 -10.75
N THR A 486 -2.22 24.23 -11.30
CA THR A 486 -1.01 24.21 -10.47
C THR A 486 -0.76 25.63 -9.95
N GLU A 487 -1.01 25.86 -8.67
CA GLU A 487 -0.98 27.20 -8.03
C GLU A 487 0.30 28.00 -8.34
N ARG A 488 1.47 27.35 -8.29
CA ARG A 488 2.77 28.00 -8.52
C ARG A 488 2.97 28.48 -9.96
N THR A 489 2.50 27.72 -10.94
CA THR A 489 2.74 27.99 -12.37
C THR A 489 1.50 28.55 -13.06
N LYS A 490 0.35 28.58 -12.36
CA LYS A 490 -0.98 28.88 -12.88
C LYS A 490 -1.35 28.07 -14.12
N THR A 491 -0.77 26.88 -14.25
CA THR A 491 -0.96 26.02 -15.43
C THR A 491 -2.12 25.06 -15.20
N PRO A 492 -3.12 25.01 -16.09
CA PRO A 492 -4.19 24.03 -16.03
C PRO A 492 -3.65 22.60 -16.14
N TYR A 493 -4.32 21.68 -15.45
CA TYR A 493 -4.00 20.26 -15.43
C TYR A 493 -5.26 19.43 -15.61
N LEU A 494 -5.23 18.52 -16.58
CA LEU A 494 -6.31 17.57 -16.83
C LEU A 494 -5.73 16.17 -17.04
N GLY A 495 -6.03 15.28 -16.11
CA GLY A 495 -5.59 13.89 -16.11
C GLY A 495 -6.77 12.93 -15.97
N THR A 496 -6.61 11.71 -16.46
CA THR A 496 -7.60 10.65 -16.28
C THR A 496 -6.94 9.31 -16.03
N VAL A 497 -7.57 8.51 -15.18
CA VAL A 497 -7.15 7.14 -14.87
C VAL A 497 -8.35 6.21 -14.78
N ASN A 498 -8.26 5.06 -15.46
CA ASN A 498 -9.33 4.05 -15.45
C ASN A 498 -9.07 2.91 -14.44
N LEU A 499 -10.04 2.00 -14.33
CA LEU A 499 -9.96 0.83 -13.43
C LEU A 499 -8.77 -0.10 -13.67
N TYR A 500 -8.13 -0.01 -14.85
CA TYR A 500 -6.96 -0.81 -15.20
C TYR A 500 -5.64 -0.12 -14.81
N GLY A 501 -5.71 1.08 -14.24
CA GLY A 501 -4.56 1.92 -13.95
C GLY A 501 -3.92 2.51 -15.22
N VAL A 502 -4.66 2.56 -16.35
CA VAL A 502 -4.21 3.29 -17.53
C VAL A 502 -4.47 4.77 -17.29
N SER A 503 -3.40 5.54 -17.21
CA SER A 503 -3.42 6.97 -16.91
C SER A 503 -2.81 7.79 -18.04
N TYR A 504 -3.44 8.91 -18.39
CA TYR A 504 -2.89 9.88 -19.34
C TYR A 504 -3.39 11.30 -19.05
N THR A 505 -2.76 12.29 -19.66
CA THR A 505 -3.17 13.70 -19.62
C THR A 505 -3.54 14.15 -21.02
N ASN A 506 -4.50 15.05 -21.14
CA ASN A 506 -4.96 15.61 -22.41
C ASN A 506 -5.73 16.92 -22.17
N ASN A 507 -5.93 17.75 -23.20
CA ASN A 507 -6.69 19.01 -23.12
C ASN A 507 -8.20 18.79 -23.00
N PHE A 508 -8.68 17.58 -23.28
CA PHE A 508 -10.06 17.15 -23.08
C PHE A 508 -10.08 15.70 -22.62
N VAL A 509 -11.10 15.33 -21.85
CA VAL A 509 -11.32 13.96 -21.38
C VAL A 509 -12.80 13.64 -21.42
N ALA A 510 -13.14 12.43 -21.85
CA ALA A 510 -14.46 11.85 -21.67
C ALA A 510 -14.32 10.40 -21.20
N THR A 511 -15.13 9.98 -20.24
CA THR A 511 -15.17 8.59 -19.74
C THR A 511 -16.43 7.86 -20.20
N GLY A 512 -16.50 6.54 -20.00
CA GLY A 512 -17.71 5.76 -20.31
C GLY A 512 -18.05 5.78 -21.81
N LEU A 513 -19.33 5.89 -22.16
CA LEU A 513 -19.75 6.01 -23.56
C LEU A 513 -19.35 7.36 -24.18
N GLY A 514 -19.13 8.39 -23.37
CA GLY A 514 -18.69 9.71 -23.81
C GLY A 514 -17.35 9.72 -24.55
N SER A 515 -16.43 8.80 -24.25
CA SER A 515 -15.18 8.67 -25.03
C SER A 515 -15.45 8.32 -26.50
N TYR A 516 -16.59 7.72 -26.80
CA TYR A 516 -16.98 7.36 -28.17
C TYR A 516 -17.92 8.39 -28.79
N LEU A 517 -18.79 9.03 -27.99
CA LEU A 517 -19.86 9.87 -28.50
C LEU A 517 -19.51 11.35 -28.61
N VAL A 518 -18.72 11.88 -27.67
CA VAL A 518 -18.51 13.33 -27.54
C VAL A 518 -17.04 13.75 -27.61
N GLN A 519 -16.12 12.80 -27.55
CA GLN A 519 -14.69 13.09 -27.60
C GLN A 519 -14.27 13.86 -28.86
N HIS A 520 -14.74 13.43 -30.04
CA HIS A 520 -14.45 14.10 -31.31
C HIS A 520 -15.05 15.52 -31.40
N TYR A 521 -16.20 15.75 -30.74
CA TYR A 521 -16.80 17.09 -30.68
C TYR A 521 -15.90 18.05 -29.88
N LEU A 522 -15.35 17.59 -28.75
CA LEU A 522 -14.44 18.39 -27.92
C LEU A 522 -13.11 18.66 -28.63
N GLU A 523 -12.56 17.66 -29.30
CA GLU A 523 -11.36 17.79 -30.12
C GLU A 523 -11.54 18.82 -31.22
N LYS A 524 -12.61 18.71 -32.02
CA LYS A 524 -12.93 19.66 -33.08
C LYS A 524 -13.09 21.09 -32.54
N LYS A 525 -13.72 21.26 -31.38
CA LYS A 525 -13.90 22.58 -30.77
C LYS A 525 -12.56 23.25 -30.45
N LEU A 526 -11.56 22.48 -30.00
CA LEU A 526 -10.20 22.98 -29.77
C LEU A 526 -9.47 23.28 -31.07
N GLU A 527 -9.58 22.41 -32.08
CA GLU A 527 -8.97 22.63 -33.40
C GLU A 527 -9.52 23.89 -34.08
N ASP A 528 -10.83 24.14 -33.99
CA ASP A 528 -11.46 25.33 -34.58
C ASP A 528 -10.95 26.60 -33.89
N CYS A 529 -10.81 26.59 -32.55
CA CYS A 529 -10.19 27.69 -31.80
C CYS A 529 -8.73 27.92 -32.21
N GLU A 530 -7.94 26.86 -32.41
CA GLU A 530 -6.56 26.95 -32.86
C GLU A 530 -6.44 27.55 -34.27
N LYS A 531 -7.29 27.12 -35.21
CA LYS A 531 -7.35 27.65 -36.59
C LYS A 531 -7.71 29.14 -36.63
N GLU A 532 -8.59 29.57 -35.74
CA GLU A 532 -9.00 30.98 -35.61
C GLU A 532 -7.99 31.82 -34.80
N GLY A 533 -6.99 31.20 -34.18
CA GLY A 533 -6.01 31.88 -33.31
C GLY A 533 -6.64 32.41 -32.02
N ILE A 534 -7.79 31.89 -31.61
CA ILE A 534 -8.55 32.32 -30.44
C ILE A 534 -8.35 31.32 -29.32
N LYS A 535 -8.08 31.81 -28.11
CA LYS A 535 -8.03 30.96 -26.93
C LYS A 535 -9.43 30.70 -26.39
N LEU A 536 -9.72 29.44 -26.04
CA LEU A 536 -10.98 29.07 -25.43
C LEU A 536 -11.15 29.74 -24.06
N ASN A 537 -12.29 30.39 -23.83
CA ASN A 537 -12.66 30.98 -22.54
C ASN A 537 -13.57 30.03 -21.73
N GLU A 538 -13.81 30.36 -20.46
CA GLU A 538 -14.61 29.56 -19.54
C GLU A 538 -16.06 29.35 -20.03
N ALA A 539 -16.71 30.40 -20.53
CA ALA A 539 -18.12 30.35 -20.95
C ALA A 539 -18.31 29.44 -22.17
N ASP A 540 -17.42 29.53 -23.15
CA ASP A 540 -17.42 28.68 -24.34
C ASP A 540 -17.09 27.21 -24.00
N ALA A 541 -16.17 26.99 -23.04
CA ALA A 541 -15.86 25.66 -22.55
C ALA A 541 -17.06 25.02 -21.82
N ALA A 542 -17.72 25.78 -20.94
CA ALA A 542 -18.93 25.34 -20.23
C ALA A 542 -20.09 25.05 -21.20
N LEU A 543 -20.25 25.87 -22.24
CA LEU A 543 -21.24 25.64 -23.29
C LEU A 543 -20.93 24.38 -24.10
N ALA A 544 -19.67 24.13 -24.44
CA ALA A 544 -19.25 22.90 -25.11
C ALA A 544 -19.59 21.65 -24.27
N LEU A 545 -19.31 21.66 -22.96
CA LEU A 545 -19.67 20.56 -22.08
C LEU A 545 -21.18 20.39 -21.93
N ARG A 546 -21.97 21.49 -21.86
CA ARG A 546 -23.44 21.42 -21.87
C ARG A 546 -23.95 20.70 -23.12
N ASN A 547 -23.41 21.01 -24.30
CA ASN A 547 -23.79 20.35 -25.55
C ASN A 547 -23.42 18.85 -25.52
N CYS A 548 -22.27 18.49 -24.96
CA CYS A 548 -21.90 17.10 -24.75
C CYS A 548 -22.87 16.37 -23.81
N ILE A 549 -23.30 17.00 -22.70
CA ILE A 549 -24.32 16.42 -21.80
C ILE A 549 -25.64 16.20 -22.54
N GLU A 550 -26.06 17.14 -23.39
CA GLU A 550 -27.27 16.97 -24.21
C GLU A 550 -27.15 15.76 -25.16
N ILE A 551 -26.01 15.62 -25.86
CA ILE A 551 -25.74 14.45 -26.72
C ILE A 551 -25.77 13.14 -25.90
N LEU A 552 -25.14 13.14 -24.73
CA LEU A 552 -25.11 11.97 -23.86
C LEU A 552 -26.49 11.62 -23.35
N TYR A 553 -27.29 12.61 -22.94
CA TYR A 553 -28.66 12.40 -22.49
C TYR A 553 -29.54 11.78 -23.59
N GLU A 554 -29.32 12.16 -24.85
CA GLU A 554 -30.05 11.61 -26.00
C GLU A 554 -29.59 10.21 -26.42
N ARG A 555 -28.33 9.82 -26.16
CA ARG A 555 -27.69 8.63 -26.74
C ARG A 555 -27.25 7.57 -25.74
N ASP A 556 -27.08 7.93 -24.48
CA ASP A 556 -26.69 7.03 -23.40
C ASP A 556 -27.88 6.82 -22.45
N CYS A 557 -28.41 5.58 -22.42
CA CYS A 557 -29.51 5.20 -21.53
C CYS A 557 -29.16 5.38 -20.03
N LEU A 558 -27.87 5.42 -19.69
CA LEU A 558 -27.38 5.64 -18.33
C LEU A 558 -27.21 7.13 -18.01
N ALA A 559 -27.23 8.03 -19.00
CA ALA A 559 -27.12 9.47 -18.77
C ALA A 559 -28.45 10.09 -18.30
N TYR A 560 -28.39 11.29 -17.74
CA TYR A 560 -29.56 12.00 -17.23
C TYR A 560 -29.51 13.48 -17.61
N ASN A 561 -30.68 14.12 -17.58
CA ASN A 561 -30.81 15.51 -18.01
C ASN A 561 -30.32 16.52 -16.97
N GLU A 562 -30.31 16.15 -15.69
CA GLU A 562 -29.74 16.95 -14.61
C GLU A 562 -28.25 16.68 -14.45
N TYR A 563 -27.44 17.73 -14.43
CA TYR A 563 -25.98 17.64 -14.34
C TYR A 563 -25.37 18.76 -13.50
N GLU A 564 -24.14 18.54 -13.03
CA GLU A 564 -23.33 19.53 -12.31
C GLU A 564 -22.15 19.95 -13.20
N LEU A 565 -21.74 21.21 -13.06
CA LEU A 565 -20.51 21.74 -13.65
C LEU A 565 -19.53 22.13 -12.54
N GLY A 566 -18.28 21.71 -12.67
CA GLY A 566 -17.15 22.19 -11.87
C GLY A 566 -16.25 23.08 -12.71
N VAL A 567 -15.77 24.18 -12.13
CA VAL A 567 -14.79 25.07 -12.73
C VAL A 567 -13.61 25.21 -11.79
N VAL A 568 -12.40 25.04 -12.32
CA VAL A 568 -11.16 25.27 -11.57
C VAL A 568 -10.27 26.23 -12.36
N THR A 569 -9.94 27.36 -11.75
CA THR A 569 -8.96 28.35 -12.18
C THR A 569 -7.94 28.59 -11.06
N ALA A 570 -6.96 29.46 -11.27
CA ALA A 570 -6.02 29.84 -10.21
C ALA A 570 -6.69 30.53 -9.01
N ASP A 571 -7.82 31.22 -9.25
CA ASP A 571 -8.49 32.06 -8.24
C ASP A 571 -9.83 31.48 -7.77
N ASN A 572 -10.35 30.44 -8.44
CA ASN A 572 -11.68 29.88 -8.17
C ASN A 572 -11.70 28.36 -8.34
N CYS A 573 -12.31 27.66 -7.38
CA CYS A 573 -12.57 26.22 -7.45
C CYS A 573 -13.97 25.94 -6.92
N VAL A 574 -14.92 25.78 -7.84
CA VAL A 574 -16.34 25.69 -7.51
C VAL A 574 -17.03 24.59 -8.28
N ILE A 575 -17.90 23.85 -7.59
CA ILE A 575 -18.92 22.99 -8.22
C ILE A 575 -20.21 23.80 -8.18
N THR A 576 -20.69 24.18 -9.35
CA THR A 576 -21.96 24.90 -9.52
C THR A 576 -23.15 24.02 -9.16
N GLY A 577 -24.31 24.63 -8.93
CA GLY A 577 -25.55 23.91 -8.70
C GLY A 577 -25.99 23.05 -9.88
N LYS A 578 -27.14 22.40 -9.72
CA LYS A 578 -27.71 21.52 -10.73
C LYS A 578 -28.26 22.31 -11.92
N HIS A 579 -27.85 21.91 -13.11
CA HIS A 579 -28.34 22.41 -14.40
C HIS A 579 -29.19 21.35 -15.08
N THR A 580 -29.99 21.73 -16.06
CA THR A 580 -30.84 20.79 -16.82
C THR A 580 -30.71 21.02 -18.32
N VAL A 581 -30.64 19.93 -19.08
CA VAL A 581 -30.81 19.93 -20.54
C VAL A 581 -32.20 19.40 -20.91
N SER A 582 -32.83 19.96 -21.93
CA SER A 582 -34.16 19.51 -22.38
C SER A 582 -34.08 18.28 -23.29
N GLY A 583 -32.98 18.13 -24.04
CA GLY A 583 -32.87 17.14 -25.11
C GLY A 583 -33.78 17.45 -26.29
N LYS A 584 -33.39 17.02 -27.49
CA LYS A 584 -34.14 17.23 -28.73
C LYS A 584 -34.92 15.97 -29.09
N TRP A 585 -35.99 15.71 -28.34
CA TRP A 585 -36.85 14.53 -28.52
C TRP A 585 -37.87 14.65 -29.66
N GLY A 586 -37.85 15.73 -30.45
CA GLY A 586 -38.82 15.97 -31.53
C GLY A 586 -38.88 14.85 -32.58
N HIS A 587 -37.80 14.09 -32.76
CA HIS A 587 -37.78 12.93 -33.67
C HIS A 587 -38.40 11.66 -33.07
N ALA A 588 -38.61 11.58 -31.76
CA ALA A 588 -39.30 10.45 -31.14
C ALA A 588 -40.76 10.35 -31.62
N GLY A 589 -41.39 11.50 -31.91
CA GLY A 589 -42.74 11.57 -32.49
C GLY A 589 -42.87 10.84 -33.83
N LEU A 590 -41.80 10.79 -34.64
CA LEU A 590 -41.76 10.10 -35.95
C LEU A 590 -41.73 8.56 -35.80
N ILE A 591 -41.27 8.04 -34.65
CA ILE A 591 -41.23 6.60 -34.36
C ILE A 591 -42.63 6.12 -33.97
N THR A 592 -43.38 6.92 -33.20
CA THR A 592 -44.78 6.63 -32.86
C THR A 592 -45.68 6.59 -34.09
N THR A 593 -45.50 7.50 -35.06
CA THR A 593 -46.29 7.50 -36.30
C THR A 593 -46.07 6.24 -37.13
N ARG A 594 -44.83 5.71 -37.17
CA ARG A 594 -44.52 4.43 -37.84
C ARG A 594 -45.10 3.21 -37.13
N TYR A 595 -45.29 3.26 -35.81
CA TYR A 595 -45.90 2.16 -35.05
C TYR A 595 -47.41 2.07 -35.31
N GLU A 596 -48.10 3.20 -35.40
CA GLU A 596 -49.52 3.28 -35.78
C GLU A 596 -49.76 2.86 -37.24
N GLU A 597 -48.82 3.14 -38.15
CA GLU A 597 -48.85 2.62 -39.54
C GLU A 597 -48.59 1.10 -39.61
N PHE A 598 -47.83 0.54 -38.66
CA PHE A 598 -47.56 -0.91 -38.57
C PHE A 598 -48.71 -1.70 -37.94
N GLU A 599 -49.40 -1.17 -36.92
CA GLU A 599 -50.58 -1.82 -36.34
C GLU A 599 -51.75 -1.93 -37.33
N ASN A 600 -51.85 -0.99 -38.29
CA ASN A 600 -52.88 -1.03 -39.33
C ASN A 600 -52.58 -1.99 -40.50
N LYS A 601 -51.43 -2.67 -40.50
CA LYS A 601 -51.15 -3.80 -41.40
C LYS A 601 -51.16 -5.08 -40.59
N SER A 602 -52.31 -5.75 -40.56
CA SER A 602 -52.48 -7.09 -40.02
C SER A 602 -51.66 -8.11 -40.83
N VAL A 603 -50.35 -8.19 -40.56
CA VAL A 603 -49.51 -9.30 -41.02
C VAL A 603 -49.80 -10.46 -40.07
N THR A 604 -50.42 -11.52 -40.58
CA THR A 604 -50.73 -12.68 -39.75
C THR A 604 -49.45 -13.42 -39.41
N ARG A 605 -49.39 -14.00 -38.21
CA ARG A 605 -48.24 -14.76 -37.67
C ARG A 605 -47.76 -15.91 -38.58
N ALA A 606 -48.55 -16.30 -39.59
CA ALA A 606 -48.20 -17.29 -40.59
C ALA A 606 -47.26 -16.77 -41.69
N GLU A 607 -47.14 -15.45 -41.88
CA GLU A 607 -46.21 -14.84 -42.86
C GLU A 607 -44.83 -14.53 -42.25
N MET A 608 -44.70 -14.69 -40.93
CA MET A 608 -43.47 -14.42 -40.16
C MET A 608 -42.67 -15.68 -39.79
N ILE A 609 -43.19 -16.88 -40.06
CA ILE A 609 -42.49 -18.17 -39.94
C ILE A 609 -42.14 -18.62 -41.35
#